data_AF-A0AAD5QXZ6-F1
#
_entry.id   AF-A0AAD5QXZ6-F1
#
_cell.length_a   1.000
_cell.length_b   1.000
_cell.length_c   1.000
_cell.angle_alpha   90.00
_cell.angle_beta   90.00
_cell.angle_gamma   90.00
#
_symmetry.space_group_name_H-M   'P 1'
#
loop_
_entity.id
_entity.type
_entity.pdbx_description
1 polymer ?
#
loop_
_entity_poly.entity_id
_entity_poly.type
_entity_poly.pdbx_seq_one_letter_code
_entity_poly.pdbx_strand_id
1 'polypeptide(L)'
;MTDVLEPVLWSYAEDLDLYLPKTTWLSLKPFRRVWGSSAWKGADGPARFNSNPVHYIRNHESWVEQLSRNYHEFEMLQGLILAGWSRYDHLAILCELAPIALPTLAMSMETILEGKPLQGDYPLSRDVLQCTPSTTMGITYGCQFPGYKIYELVNEFWQRKKQLQQYREDDFELNGWLSRVADEFMSSSQWYIDKIEPLLEYHAKPILRLEKDLRIELSRIYYQETVDEFIFTYMTDDIEWVQRKLNAAERILKTDHFPKRPFVRLKSIDEL
;
A
#
# COMPACT_ATOMS: atom_id res chain seq x y z
N MET A 1 -34.78 16.22 -18.53
CA MET A 1 -33.86 15.26 -17.88
C MET A 1 -32.76 15.99 -17.11
N THR A 2 -32.22 17.08 -17.66
CA THR A 2 -31.24 17.98 -17.02
C THR A 2 -31.73 18.66 -15.74
N ASP A 3 -33.04 18.82 -15.55
CA ASP A 3 -33.61 19.43 -14.33
C ASP A 3 -33.74 18.47 -13.14
N VAL A 4 -33.63 17.15 -13.38
CA VAL A 4 -33.80 16.09 -12.37
C VAL A 4 -32.54 15.27 -12.13
N LEU A 5 -31.45 15.57 -12.83
CA LEU A 5 -30.16 14.89 -12.70
C LEU A 5 -29.06 15.91 -12.37
N GLU A 6 -28.14 15.51 -11.51
CA GLU A 6 -26.93 16.27 -11.19
C GLU A 6 -25.71 15.38 -11.52
N PRO A 7 -24.91 15.72 -12.55
CA PRO A 7 -23.76 14.91 -12.91
C PRO A 7 -22.64 15.06 -11.88
N VAL A 8 -21.91 13.97 -11.67
CA VAL A 8 -20.69 13.92 -10.86
C VAL A 8 -19.50 13.78 -11.80
N LEU A 9 -18.69 14.83 -11.91
CA LEU A 9 -17.42 14.77 -12.63
C LEU A 9 -16.36 14.21 -11.67
N TRP A 10 -15.73 13.09 -12.04
CA TRP A 10 -14.76 12.42 -11.19
C TRP A 10 -13.42 12.26 -11.90
N SER A 11 -12.34 12.40 -11.13
CA SER A 11 -10.97 12.11 -11.57
C SER A 11 -10.07 12.06 -10.33
N TYR A 12 -9.15 11.10 -10.35
CA TYR A 12 -8.20 10.86 -9.25
C TYR A 12 -6.76 11.23 -9.63
N ALA A 13 -6.56 11.92 -10.77
CA ALA A 13 -5.24 12.34 -11.21
C ALA A 13 -4.70 13.54 -10.40
N GLU A 14 -3.38 13.59 -10.17
CA GLU A 14 -2.73 14.68 -9.42
C GLU A 14 -2.83 16.04 -10.14
N ASP A 15 -2.80 16.04 -11.47
CA ASP A 15 -2.93 17.23 -12.31
C ASP A 15 -4.22 17.14 -13.13
N LEU A 16 -5.29 17.76 -12.64
CA LEU A 16 -6.59 17.73 -13.31
C LEU A 16 -6.65 18.60 -14.55
N ASP A 17 -5.76 19.57 -14.77
CA ASP A 17 -5.80 20.39 -15.99
C ASP A 17 -5.53 19.54 -17.25
N LEU A 18 -4.73 18.47 -17.12
CA LEU A 18 -4.48 17.50 -18.18
C LEU A 18 -5.69 16.62 -18.51
N TYR A 19 -6.51 16.29 -17.51
CA TYR A 19 -7.61 15.30 -17.66
C TYR A 19 -9.00 15.93 -17.75
N LEU A 20 -9.18 17.11 -17.15
CA LEU A 20 -10.44 17.85 -17.07
C LEU A 20 -10.27 19.26 -17.66
N PRO A 21 -9.97 19.38 -18.97
CA PRO A 21 -9.87 20.68 -19.61
C PRO A 21 -11.19 21.46 -19.51
N LYS A 22 -11.14 22.78 -19.72
CA LYS A 22 -12.32 23.66 -19.67
C LYS A 22 -13.49 23.17 -20.52
N THR A 23 -13.20 22.51 -21.66
CA THR A 23 -14.22 21.92 -22.54
C THR A 23 -15.04 20.84 -21.84
N THR A 24 -14.46 20.05 -20.93
CA THR A 24 -15.16 19.06 -20.10
C THR A 24 -16.22 19.75 -19.24
N TRP A 25 -15.86 20.83 -18.55
CA TRP A 25 -16.81 21.62 -17.76
C TRP A 25 -17.92 22.24 -18.62
N LEU A 26 -17.57 22.80 -19.78
CA LEU A 26 -18.56 23.38 -20.70
C LEU A 26 -19.56 22.35 -21.23
N SER A 27 -19.16 21.08 -21.38
CA SER A 27 -20.06 20.00 -21.78
C SER A 27 -21.16 19.72 -20.75
N LEU A 28 -20.92 20.07 -19.48
CA LEU A 28 -21.88 19.90 -18.38
C LEU A 28 -22.80 21.12 -18.19
N LYS A 29 -22.59 22.21 -18.92
CA LYS A 29 -23.40 23.44 -18.84
C LYS A 29 -24.92 23.27 -19.00
N PRO A 30 -25.44 22.26 -19.73
CA PRO A 30 -26.88 21.99 -19.74
C PRO A 30 -27.47 21.63 -18.36
N PHE A 31 -26.62 21.21 -17.40
CA PHE A 31 -27.02 20.91 -16.03
C PHE A 31 -26.80 22.14 -15.13
N ARG A 32 -27.83 22.51 -14.36
CA ARG A 32 -27.78 23.66 -13.45
C ARG A 32 -26.83 23.44 -12.26
N ARG A 33 -26.78 22.18 -11.80
CA ARG A 33 -26.10 21.74 -10.58
C ARG A 33 -25.17 20.59 -10.92
N VAL A 34 -23.92 20.67 -10.45
CA VAL A 34 -22.89 19.67 -10.72
C VAL A 34 -22.07 19.38 -9.46
N TRP A 35 -21.51 18.17 -9.38
CA TRP A 35 -20.61 17.73 -8.32
C TRP A 35 -19.22 17.43 -8.87
N GLY A 36 -18.20 17.67 -8.07
CA GLY A 36 -16.89 17.05 -8.24
C GLY A 36 -16.79 15.76 -7.44
N SER A 37 -15.90 14.84 -7.84
CA SER A 37 -15.51 13.70 -7.00
C SER A 37 -14.01 13.39 -7.09
N SER A 38 -13.44 13.32 -5.90
CA SER A 38 -12.06 12.94 -5.59
C SER A 38 -12.05 11.58 -4.87
N ALA A 39 -10.87 11.08 -4.51
CA ALA A 39 -10.69 9.94 -3.63
C ALA A 39 -9.66 10.23 -2.53
N TRP A 40 -9.85 9.66 -1.35
CA TRP A 40 -8.88 9.70 -0.25
C TRP A 40 -8.21 8.35 0.01
N LYS A 41 -8.72 7.28 -0.63
CA LYS A 41 -8.12 5.95 -0.68
C LYS A 41 -8.59 5.13 -1.89
N GLY A 42 -7.82 4.12 -2.25
CA GLY A 42 -8.12 3.12 -3.26
C GLY A 42 -8.12 3.64 -4.70
N ALA A 43 -7.37 4.71 -4.99
CA ALA A 43 -7.25 5.28 -6.33
C ALA A 43 -5.79 5.50 -6.82
N ASP A 44 -4.77 5.03 -6.09
CA ASP A 44 -3.33 5.10 -6.45
C ASP A 44 -2.70 3.74 -6.87
N GLY A 45 -3.55 2.78 -7.24
CA GLY A 45 -3.17 1.49 -7.80
C GLY A 45 -3.93 0.32 -7.18
N PRO A 46 -4.27 -0.72 -7.97
CA PRO A 46 -5.11 -1.82 -7.50
C PRO A 46 -4.44 -2.69 -6.43
N ALA A 47 -3.11 -2.78 -6.42
CA ALA A 47 -2.32 -3.58 -5.49
C ALA A 47 -1.61 -2.74 -4.41
N ARG A 48 -2.19 -1.59 -4.03
CA ARG A 48 -1.65 -0.74 -2.96
C ARG A 48 -2.26 -1.14 -1.63
N PHE A 49 -1.43 -1.56 -0.67
CA PHE A 49 -1.84 -1.82 0.71
C PHE A 49 -1.42 -0.71 1.67
N ASN A 50 -0.37 0.05 1.35
CA ASN A 50 0.10 1.20 2.12
C ASN A 50 -0.44 2.49 1.51
N SER A 51 -0.70 3.49 2.35
CA SER A 51 -1.18 4.80 1.90
C SER A 51 -0.10 5.58 1.13
N ASN A 52 -0.52 6.31 0.09
CA ASN A 52 0.27 7.36 -0.57
C ASN A 52 -0.42 8.73 -0.40
N PRO A 53 -0.21 9.42 0.74
CA PRO A 53 -0.97 10.61 1.06
C PRO A 53 -0.66 11.79 0.12
N VAL A 54 0.57 11.83 -0.42
CA VAL A 54 1.00 12.89 -1.35
C VAL A 54 0.16 12.89 -2.62
N HIS A 55 -0.10 11.71 -3.18
CA HIS A 55 -0.94 11.57 -4.38
C HIS A 55 -2.34 12.16 -4.15
N TYR A 56 -2.99 11.73 -3.08
CA TYR A 56 -4.34 12.18 -2.75
C TYR A 56 -4.38 13.67 -2.44
N ILE A 57 -3.45 14.19 -1.64
CA ILE A 57 -3.37 15.63 -1.33
C ILE A 57 -3.27 16.45 -2.61
N ARG A 58 -2.39 16.08 -3.55
CA ARG A 58 -2.25 16.79 -4.83
C ARG A 58 -3.52 16.76 -5.67
N ASN A 59 -4.20 15.62 -5.72
CA ASN A 59 -5.50 15.53 -6.38
C ASN A 59 -6.52 16.49 -5.75
N HIS A 60 -6.55 16.62 -4.43
CA HIS A 60 -7.44 17.59 -3.75
C HIS A 60 -7.04 19.04 -3.98
N GLU A 61 -5.74 19.37 -3.98
CA GLU A 61 -5.24 20.71 -4.35
C GLU A 61 -5.67 21.06 -5.78
N SER A 62 -5.54 20.11 -6.71
CA SER A 62 -5.98 20.30 -8.10
C SER A 62 -7.50 20.44 -8.22
N TRP A 63 -8.28 19.68 -7.42
CA TRP A 63 -9.72 19.87 -7.34
C TRP A 63 -10.09 21.25 -6.83
N VAL A 64 -9.46 21.75 -5.76
CA VAL A 64 -9.68 23.12 -5.26
C VAL A 64 -9.48 24.15 -6.37
N GLU A 65 -8.44 24.02 -7.19
CA GLU A 65 -8.21 24.90 -8.35
C GLU A 65 -9.30 24.76 -9.42
N GLN A 66 -9.67 23.53 -9.80
CA GLN A 66 -10.71 23.28 -10.79
C GLN A 66 -12.05 23.89 -10.39
N LEU A 67 -12.47 23.69 -9.14
CA LEU A 67 -13.73 24.22 -8.63
C LEU A 67 -13.69 25.75 -8.60
N SER A 68 -12.57 26.34 -8.13
CA SER A 68 -12.38 27.80 -8.07
C SER A 68 -12.40 28.47 -9.45
N ARG A 69 -11.92 27.79 -10.51
CA ARG A 69 -11.92 28.32 -11.87
C ARG A 69 -13.26 28.17 -12.60
N ASN A 70 -14.08 27.19 -12.20
CA ASN A 70 -15.28 26.79 -12.96
C ASN A 70 -16.62 27.04 -12.27
N TYR A 71 -16.65 27.43 -10.99
CA TYR A 71 -17.90 27.59 -10.25
C TYR A 71 -18.92 28.54 -10.91
N HIS A 72 -18.46 29.58 -11.61
CA HIS A 72 -19.33 30.54 -12.31
C HIS A 72 -20.04 29.99 -13.56
N GLU A 73 -19.64 28.82 -14.08
CA GLU A 73 -20.30 28.22 -15.25
C GLU A 73 -21.65 27.59 -14.91
N PHE A 74 -21.92 27.36 -13.62
CA PHE A 74 -23.09 26.66 -13.11
C PHE A 74 -23.85 27.54 -12.13
N GLU A 75 -25.13 27.24 -11.91
CA GLU A 75 -25.89 27.90 -10.84
C GLU A 75 -25.37 27.50 -9.47
N MET A 76 -24.99 26.22 -9.32
CA MET A 76 -24.40 25.72 -8.09
C MET A 76 -23.46 24.56 -8.35
N LEU A 77 -22.22 24.73 -7.91
CA LEU A 77 -21.31 23.62 -7.70
C LEU A 77 -21.57 23.09 -6.29
N GLN A 78 -22.16 21.89 -6.21
CA GLN A 78 -22.73 21.37 -4.97
C GLN A 78 -21.67 21.03 -3.92
N GLY A 79 -20.54 20.49 -4.36
CA GLY A 79 -19.45 20.12 -3.49
C GLY A 79 -18.52 19.10 -4.14
N LEU A 80 -17.61 18.58 -3.32
CA LEU A 80 -16.65 17.56 -3.69
C LEU A 80 -16.91 16.28 -2.89
N ILE A 81 -17.20 15.19 -3.58
CA ILE A 81 -17.38 13.86 -2.97
C ILE A 81 -16.00 13.22 -2.79
N LEU A 82 -15.69 12.76 -1.57
CA LEU A 82 -14.46 12.04 -1.26
C LEU A 82 -14.70 10.53 -1.22
N ALA A 83 -14.41 9.85 -2.33
CA ALA A 83 -14.56 8.41 -2.44
C ALA A 83 -13.47 7.65 -1.66
N GLY A 84 -13.83 6.50 -1.09
CA GLY A 84 -12.90 5.61 -0.42
C GLY A 84 -13.01 4.18 -0.94
N TRP A 85 -12.43 3.93 -2.11
CA TRP A 85 -12.56 2.66 -2.81
C TRP A 85 -11.85 1.53 -2.08
N SER A 86 -12.48 0.35 -2.03
CA SER A 86 -11.87 -0.86 -1.47
C SER A 86 -11.26 -1.76 -2.54
N ARG A 87 -11.73 -1.65 -3.79
CA ARG A 87 -11.27 -2.39 -4.96
C ARG A 87 -11.47 -1.53 -6.22
N TYR A 88 -10.74 -1.85 -7.29
CA TYR A 88 -10.91 -1.21 -8.60
C TYR A 88 -12.11 -1.76 -9.37
N ASP A 89 -12.46 -3.03 -9.13
CA ASP A 89 -13.69 -3.67 -9.59
C ASP A 89 -14.03 -4.87 -8.68
N HIS A 90 -15.03 -5.67 -9.04
CA HIS A 90 -15.46 -6.84 -8.25
C HIS A 90 -14.49 -8.03 -8.28
N LEU A 91 -13.50 -8.03 -9.17
CA LEU A 91 -12.54 -9.12 -9.38
C LEU A 91 -11.13 -8.75 -8.89
N ALA A 92 -10.84 -7.47 -8.73
CA ALA A 92 -9.58 -6.95 -8.22
C ALA A 92 -9.40 -7.26 -6.74
N ILE A 93 -8.15 -7.37 -6.30
CA ILE A 93 -7.76 -7.53 -4.90
C ILE A 93 -8.11 -6.29 -4.05
N LEU A 94 -8.06 -6.44 -2.72
CA LEU A 94 -8.25 -5.33 -1.78
C LEU A 94 -7.16 -4.27 -1.96
N CYS A 95 -7.54 -3.01 -2.08
CA CYS A 95 -6.62 -1.88 -1.90
C CYS A 95 -6.46 -1.55 -0.41
N GLU A 96 -5.83 -0.42 -0.11
CA GLU A 96 -5.60 0.05 1.25
C GLU A 96 -6.89 0.15 2.07
N LEU A 97 -6.79 -0.37 3.30
CA LEU A 97 -7.88 -0.40 4.27
C LEU A 97 -8.05 0.96 4.93
N ALA A 98 -9.25 1.22 5.45
CA ALA A 98 -9.63 2.54 5.95
C ALA A 98 -8.67 3.10 7.02
N PRO A 99 -8.28 2.35 8.08
CA PRO A 99 -7.37 2.87 9.11
C PRO A 99 -6.03 3.37 8.56
N ILE A 100 -5.56 2.76 7.47
CA ILE A 100 -4.27 3.08 6.83
C ILE A 100 -4.34 4.44 6.12
N ALA A 101 -5.53 4.85 5.66
CA ALA A 101 -5.74 6.09 4.91
C ALA A 101 -6.44 7.19 5.73
N LEU A 102 -6.77 6.97 7.01
CA LEU A 102 -7.36 8.01 7.85
C LEU A 102 -6.48 9.28 7.99
N PRO A 103 -5.14 9.18 8.11
CA PRO A 103 -4.29 10.36 8.04
C PRO A 103 -4.44 11.13 6.73
N THR A 104 -4.50 10.42 5.61
CA THR A 104 -4.74 11.01 4.29
C THR A 104 -6.09 11.72 4.22
N LEU A 105 -7.15 11.10 4.74
CA LEU A 105 -8.48 11.71 4.76
C LEU A 105 -8.48 13.02 5.54
N ALA A 106 -7.88 13.04 6.73
CA ALA A 106 -7.80 14.26 7.54
C ALA A 106 -7.07 15.39 6.80
N MET A 107 -5.88 15.08 6.25
CA MET A 107 -5.10 16.07 5.48
C MET A 107 -5.87 16.54 4.24
N SER A 108 -6.52 15.62 3.52
CA SER A 108 -7.34 15.95 2.34
C SER A 108 -8.50 16.87 2.70
N MET A 109 -9.19 16.62 3.83
CA MET A 109 -10.27 17.49 4.32
C MET A 109 -9.75 18.87 4.69
N GLU A 110 -8.61 18.96 5.38
CA GLU A 110 -7.99 20.24 5.74
C GLU A 110 -7.58 21.05 4.51
N THR A 111 -6.98 20.41 3.49
CA THR A 111 -6.67 21.04 2.19
C THR A 111 -7.91 21.65 1.54
N ILE A 112 -9.03 20.91 1.51
CA ILE A 112 -10.27 21.38 0.87
C ILE A 112 -10.89 22.53 1.67
N LEU A 113 -10.92 22.42 3.00
CA LEU A 113 -11.49 23.43 3.89
C LEU A 113 -10.72 24.75 3.84
N GLU A 114 -9.39 24.68 3.75
CA GLU A 114 -8.52 25.86 3.60
C GLU A 114 -8.55 26.44 2.18
N GLY A 115 -8.93 25.65 1.18
CA GLY A 115 -9.04 26.09 -0.21
C GLY A 115 -7.70 26.50 -0.84
N LYS A 116 -6.58 25.97 -0.32
CA LYS A 116 -5.22 26.27 -0.81
C LYS A 116 -4.24 25.13 -0.45
N PRO A 117 -3.11 25.00 -1.16
CA PRO A 117 -2.02 24.12 -0.76
C PRO A 117 -1.45 24.50 0.61
N LEU A 118 -1.27 23.49 1.47
CA LEU A 118 -0.75 23.67 2.85
C LEU A 118 0.74 23.37 2.97
N GLN A 119 1.40 22.96 1.89
CA GLN A 119 2.86 22.75 1.82
C GLN A 119 3.42 21.82 2.91
N GLY A 120 2.60 20.88 3.40
CA GLY A 120 2.99 19.92 4.43
C GLY A 120 2.65 20.32 5.86
N ASP A 121 2.10 21.51 6.11
CA ASP A 121 1.64 21.93 7.44
C ASP A 121 0.14 21.67 7.63
N TYR A 122 -0.19 20.64 8.40
CA TYR A 122 -1.56 20.18 8.64
C TYR A 122 -1.92 20.24 10.14
N PRO A 123 -2.04 21.44 10.73
CA PRO A 123 -2.28 21.61 12.16
C PRO A 123 -3.58 20.96 12.62
N LEU A 124 -4.69 21.13 11.89
CA LEU A 124 -5.97 20.57 12.30
C LEU A 124 -5.94 19.04 12.23
N SER A 125 -5.40 18.47 11.16
CA SER A 125 -5.26 17.03 11.01
C SER A 125 -4.38 16.44 12.12
N ARG A 126 -3.28 17.12 12.45
CA ARG A 126 -2.38 16.71 13.53
C ARG A 126 -3.09 16.70 14.88
N ASP A 127 -3.86 17.75 15.17
CA ASP A 127 -4.55 17.91 16.45
C ASP A 127 -5.68 16.88 16.60
N VAL A 128 -6.46 16.63 15.54
CA VAL A 128 -7.56 15.64 15.54
C VAL A 128 -7.04 14.22 15.65
N LEU A 129 -5.96 13.88 14.93
CA LEU A 129 -5.37 12.55 14.94
C LEU A 129 -4.37 12.33 16.09
N GLN A 130 -4.06 13.38 16.83
CA GLN A 130 -3.08 13.41 17.91
C GLN A 130 -1.71 12.88 17.48
N CYS A 131 -1.25 13.27 16.29
CA CYS A 131 0.02 12.84 15.72
C CYS A 131 1.19 13.73 16.16
N THR A 132 2.40 13.19 16.07
CA THR A 132 3.63 14.00 16.20
C THR A 132 3.77 14.89 14.95
N PRO A 133 4.26 16.14 15.09
CA PRO A 133 4.57 16.97 13.94
C PRO A 133 5.52 16.25 12.99
N SER A 134 5.08 16.04 11.75
CA SER A 134 5.94 15.45 10.71
C SER A 134 6.73 16.54 10.01
N THR A 135 7.98 16.25 9.69
CA THR A 135 8.84 17.10 8.84
C THR A 135 8.68 16.79 7.36
N THR A 136 7.97 15.71 7.01
CA THR A 136 7.78 15.24 5.63
C THR A 136 6.30 15.16 5.31
N MET A 137 5.92 15.70 4.15
CA MET A 137 4.56 15.67 3.66
C MET A 137 4.03 14.23 3.56
N GLY A 138 2.85 14.00 4.12
CA GLY A 138 2.08 12.77 3.96
C GLY A 138 2.31 11.70 5.03
N ILE A 139 3.54 11.45 5.50
CA ILE A 139 3.75 10.41 6.52
C ILE A 139 3.63 11.01 7.92
N THR A 140 2.68 10.52 8.71
CA THR A 140 2.52 10.88 10.12
C THR A 140 2.96 9.74 11.04
N TYR A 141 3.44 10.08 12.23
CA TYR A 141 3.90 9.11 13.24
C TYR A 141 3.35 9.47 14.62
N GLY A 142 3.26 8.48 15.51
CA GLY A 142 2.85 8.67 16.91
C GLY A 142 1.44 9.25 17.04
N CYS A 143 0.51 8.77 16.21
CA CYS A 143 -0.88 9.16 16.21
C CYS A 143 -1.71 8.32 17.19
N GLN A 144 -2.90 8.79 17.59
CA GLN A 144 -3.76 8.08 18.56
C GLN A 144 -5.23 7.89 18.09
N PHE A 145 -5.50 8.01 16.80
CA PHE A 145 -6.84 7.79 16.24
C PHE A 145 -7.27 6.32 16.27
N PRO A 146 -8.58 5.98 16.27
CA PRO A 146 -9.04 4.60 16.22
C PRO A 146 -8.47 3.82 15.02
N GLY A 147 -7.72 2.75 15.29
CA GLY A 147 -7.02 1.97 14.25
C GLY A 147 -5.60 2.43 13.93
N TYR A 148 -5.04 3.39 14.69
CA TYR A 148 -3.65 3.86 14.51
C TYR A 148 -2.61 2.73 14.54
N LYS A 149 -2.82 1.68 15.35
CA LYS A 149 -1.94 0.52 15.40
C LYS A 149 -1.84 -0.20 14.05
N ILE A 150 -2.96 -0.32 13.32
CA ILE A 150 -2.96 -0.93 11.98
C ILE A 150 -2.13 -0.08 11.03
N TYR A 151 -2.32 1.25 11.08
CA TYR A 151 -1.53 2.19 10.28
C TYR A 151 -0.03 2.06 10.57
N GLU A 152 0.39 2.01 11.84
CA GLU A 152 1.80 1.83 12.23
C GLU A 152 2.37 0.49 11.77
N LEU A 153 1.63 -0.61 12.00
CA LEU A 153 2.06 -1.95 11.59
C LEU A 153 2.19 -2.09 10.07
N VAL A 154 1.27 -1.50 9.31
CA VAL A 154 1.34 -1.53 7.83
C VAL A 154 2.53 -0.72 7.32
N ASN A 155 2.80 0.45 7.90
CA ASN A 155 3.96 1.26 7.53
C ASN A 155 5.27 0.54 7.89
N GLU A 156 5.33 -0.12 9.05
CA GLU A 156 6.47 -0.96 9.40
C GLU A 156 6.62 -2.12 8.40
N PHE A 157 5.54 -2.83 8.09
CA PHE A 157 5.57 -3.92 7.12
C PHE A 157 6.05 -3.47 5.74
N TRP A 158 5.60 -2.32 5.25
CA TRP A 158 6.06 -1.75 3.99
C TRP A 158 7.57 -1.53 3.97
N GLN A 159 8.13 -0.96 5.05
CA GLN A 159 9.58 -0.77 5.18
C GLN A 159 10.33 -2.11 5.27
N ARG A 160 9.85 -3.05 6.08
CA ARG A 160 10.47 -4.37 6.25
C ARG A 160 10.43 -5.21 4.99
N LYS A 161 9.33 -5.15 4.24
CA LYS A 161 9.17 -5.81 2.93
C LYS A 161 10.21 -5.30 1.94
N LYS A 162 10.40 -3.99 1.84
CA LYS A 162 11.42 -3.39 0.97
C LYS A 162 12.84 -3.84 1.35
N GLN A 163 13.16 -3.85 2.64
CA GLN A 163 14.46 -4.34 3.15
C GLN A 163 14.68 -5.82 2.81
N LEU A 164 13.64 -6.65 2.98
CA LEU A 164 13.68 -8.07 2.65
C LEU A 164 13.85 -8.31 1.14
N GLN A 165 13.17 -7.54 0.30
CA GLN A 165 13.35 -7.61 -1.15
C GLN A 165 14.79 -7.28 -1.56
N GLN A 166 15.35 -6.19 -1.02
CA GLN A 166 16.76 -5.83 -1.25
C GLN A 166 17.71 -6.95 -0.79
N TYR A 167 17.50 -7.51 0.40
CA TYR A 167 18.30 -8.63 0.90
C TYR A 167 18.24 -9.86 -0.03
N ARG A 168 17.06 -10.18 -0.57
CA ARG A 168 16.88 -11.29 -1.53
C ARG A 168 17.64 -11.06 -2.84
N GLU A 169 17.66 -9.83 -3.32
CA GLU A 169 18.26 -9.49 -4.62
C GLU A 169 19.78 -9.32 -4.52
N ASP A 170 20.25 -8.63 -3.47
CA ASP A 170 21.62 -8.10 -3.41
C ASP A 170 22.60 -9.01 -2.65
N ASP A 171 22.13 -9.87 -1.74
CA ASP A 171 23.03 -10.65 -0.88
C ASP A 171 23.62 -11.86 -1.63
N PHE A 172 24.91 -11.77 -1.97
CA PHE A 172 25.61 -12.79 -2.75
C PHE A 172 25.83 -14.09 -1.96
N GLU A 173 25.86 -14.05 -0.62
CA GLU A 173 26.06 -15.24 0.20
C GLU A 173 24.79 -16.06 0.27
N LEU A 174 23.65 -15.42 0.53
CA LEU A 174 22.32 -15.98 0.41
C LEU A 174 22.13 -16.59 -0.99
N ASN A 175 22.42 -15.83 -2.04
CA ASN A 175 22.19 -16.26 -3.43
C ASN A 175 23.16 -17.34 -3.92
N GLY A 176 24.33 -17.48 -3.28
CA GLY A 176 25.28 -18.56 -3.57
C GLY A 176 25.02 -19.83 -2.78
N TRP A 177 24.87 -19.72 -1.46
CA TRP A 177 24.89 -20.84 -0.52
C TRP A 177 23.53 -21.17 0.11
N LEU A 178 22.56 -20.28 0.07
CA LEU A 178 21.16 -20.61 0.44
C LEU A 178 20.23 -20.35 -0.75
N SER A 179 20.71 -20.72 -1.94
CA SER A 179 20.00 -20.59 -3.21
C SER A 179 18.90 -21.63 -3.40
N ARG A 180 18.17 -21.58 -4.52
CA ARG A 180 17.20 -22.62 -4.89
C ARG A 180 17.82 -24.02 -4.95
N VAL A 181 19.09 -24.14 -5.34
CA VAL A 181 19.80 -25.42 -5.39
C VAL A 181 20.01 -25.97 -3.98
N ALA A 182 20.34 -25.10 -3.02
CA ALA A 182 20.47 -25.47 -1.62
C ALA A 182 19.11 -25.93 -1.05
N ASP A 183 18.02 -25.22 -1.36
CA ASP A 183 16.67 -25.59 -0.93
C ASP A 183 16.22 -26.96 -1.46
N GLU A 184 16.41 -27.22 -2.77
CA GLU A 184 15.88 -28.42 -3.43
C GLU A 184 16.73 -29.66 -3.17
N PHE A 185 18.05 -29.52 -3.15
CA PHE A 185 18.98 -30.65 -3.10
C PHE A 185 19.75 -30.77 -1.78
N MET A 186 19.50 -29.89 -0.80
CA MET A 186 20.22 -29.87 0.48
C MET A 186 21.75 -29.83 0.31
N SER A 187 22.21 -29.14 -0.74
CA SER A 187 23.63 -29.07 -1.09
C SER A 187 24.16 -27.67 -0.85
N SER A 188 24.76 -27.44 0.31
CA SER A 188 25.49 -26.21 0.62
C SER A 188 26.55 -26.41 1.71
N SER A 189 27.41 -25.41 1.90
CA SER A 189 28.43 -25.38 2.95
C SER A 189 27.83 -24.86 4.25
N GLN A 190 27.89 -25.67 5.31
CA GLN A 190 27.38 -25.32 6.65
C GLN A 190 28.00 -24.02 7.19
N TRP A 191 29.31 -23.81 6.98
CA TRP A 191 29.99 -22.58 7.44
C TRP A 191 29.38 -21.29 6.84
N TYR A 192 28.96 -21.34 5.57
CA TYR A 192 28.25 -20.20 4.97
C TYR A 192 26.83 -20.07 5.51
N ILE A 193 26.15 -21.19 5.79
CA ILE A 193 24.81 -21.14 6.40
C ILE A 193 24.87 -20.51 7.80
N ASP A 194 25.84 -20.87 8.65
CA ASP A 194 26.05 -20.26 9.97
C ASP A 194 26.25 -18.74 9.88
N LYS A 195 26.86 -18.26 8.79
CA LYS A 195 27.05 -16.83 8.53
C LYS A 195 25.77 -16.14 8.05
N ILE A 196 24.98 -16.82 7.21
CA ILE A 196 23.75 -16.28 6.62
C ILE A 196 22.60 -16.23 7.63
N GLU A 197 22.50 -17.23 8.50
CA GLU A 197 21.37 -17.44 9.41
C GLU A 197 21.04 -16.20 10.27
N PRO A 198 21.99 -15.51 10.93
CA PRO A 198 21.67 -14.33 11.76
C PRO A 198 21.03 -13.18 10.96
N LEU A 199 21.48 -12.96 9.72
CA LEU A 199 20.93 -11.91 8.86
C LEU A 199 19.57 -12.32 8.28
N LEU A 200 19.42 -13.60 7.92
CA LEU A 200 18.12 -14.15 7.53
C LEU A 200 17.09 -14.01 8.66
N GLU A 201 17.46 -14.33 9.90
CA GLU A 201 16.60 -14.16 11.07
C GLU A 201 16.25 -12.69 11.33
N TYR A 202 17.21 -11.78 11.14
CA TYR A 202 17.00 -10.34 11.28
C TYR A 202 15.87 -9.84 10.37
N HIS A 203 15.79 -10.35 9.13
CA HIS A 203 14.70 -10.03 8.21
C HIS A 203 13.42 -10.85 8.47
N ALA A 204 13.53 -12.12 8.86
CA ALA A 204 12.39 -13.01 9.03
C ALA A 204 11.55 -12.71 10.28
N LYS A 205 12.19 -12.46 11.43
CA LYS A 205 11.50 -12.27 12.71
C LYS A 205 10.47 -11.12 12.67
N PRO A 206 10.79 -9.93 12.12
CA PRO A 206 9.80 -8.85 11.99
C PRO A 206 8.60 -9.24 11.13
N ILE A 207 8.80 -9.90 9.99
CA ILE A 207 7.70 -10.26 9.07
C ILE A 207 6.72 -11.23 9.75
N LEU A 208 7.24 -12.26 10.41
CA LEU A 208 6.40 -13.25 11.12
C LEU A 208 5.69 -12.65 12.34
N ARG A 209 6.30 -11.68 13.02
CA ARG A 209 5.65 -10.93 14.11
C ARG A 209 4.54 -10.04 13.56
N LEU A 210 4.83 -9.28 12.51
CA LEU A 210 3.89 -8.36 11.87
C LEU A 210 2.64 -9.06 11.36
N GLU A 211 2.76 -10.28 10.81
CA GLU A 211 1.59 -11.07 10.41
C GLU A 211 0.63 -11.29 11.60
N LYS A 212 1.16 -11.73 12.74
CA LYS A 212 0.36 -12.02 13.95
C LYS A 212 -0.28 -10.74 14.50
N ASP A 213 0.50 -9.68 14.61
CA ASP A 213 0.04 -8.41 15.15
C ASP A 213 -1.03 -7.78 14.25
N LEU A 214 -0.84 -7.81 12.93
CA LEU A 214 -1.82 -7.32 11.96
C LEU A 214 -3.10 -8.13 12.00
N ARG A 215 -3.03 -9.47 12.06
CA ARG A 215 -4.23 -10.31 12.22
C ARG A 215 -5.02 -9.91 13.46
N ILE A 216 -4.36 -9.73 14.61
CA ILE A 216 -5.03 -9.36 15.86
C ILE A 216 -5.70 -7.98 15.74
N GLU A 217 -4.99 -6.97 15.24
CA GLU A 217 -5.50 -5.60 15.19
C GLU A 217 -6.57 -5.44 14.09
N LEU A 218 -6.42 -6.09 12.93
CA LEU A 218 -7.41 -6.06 11.85
C LEU A 218 -8.71 -6.77 12.23
N SER A 219 -8.66 -7.92 12.91
CA SER A 219 -9.85 -8.67 13.36
C SER A 219 -10.68 -7.92 14.39
N ARG A 220 -10.20 -6.80 14.94
CA ARG A 220 -11.00 -5.90 15.81
C ARG A 220 -11.97 -5.02 15.03
N ILE A 221 -11.73 -4.82 13.74
CA ILE A 221 -12.45 -3.85 12.90
C ILE A 221 -13.10 -4.52 11.68
N TYR A 222 -12.44 -5.53 11.13
CA TYR A 222 -12.85 -6.21 9.91
C TYR A 222 -13.31 -7.64 10.16
N TYR A 223 -14.22 -8.11 9.30
CA TYR A 223 -14.57 -9.52 9.22
C TYR A 223 -13.34 -10.35 8.82
N GLN A 224 -13.33 -11.60 9.30
CA GLN A 224 -12.18 -12.48 9.17
C GLN A 224 -11.78 -12.71 7.70
N GLU A 225 -12.75 -12.74 6.79
CA GLU A 225 -12.53 -12.90 5.34
C GLU A 225 -11.69 -11.76 4.76
N THR A 226 -11.95 -10.51 5.16
CA THR A 226 -11.16 -9.35 4.75
C THR A 226 -9.74 -9.42 5.31
N VAL A 227 -9.60 -9.87 6.56
CA VAL A 227 -8.29 -10.03 7.21
C VAL A 227 -7.48 -11.10 6.48
N ASP A 228 -8.07 -12.27 6.22
CA ASP A 228 -7.42 -13.38 5.56
C ASP A 228 -7.03 -13.02 4.13
N GLU A 229 -7.90 -12.34 3.38
CA GLU A 229 -7.57 -11.86 2.03
C GLU A 229 -6.42 -10.85 2.04
N PHE A 230 -6.41 -9.91 2.99
CA PHE A 230 -5.33 -8.92 3.10
C PHE A 230 -3.98 -9.58 3.36
N ILE A 231 -3.92 -10.49 4.34
CA ILE A 231 -2.68 -11.22 4.67
C ILE A 231 -2.26 -12.11 3.49
N PHE A 232 -3.21 -12.83 2.89
CA PHE A 232 -2.97 -13.69 1.73
C PHE A 232 -2.35 -12.91 0.57
N THR A 233 -2.96 -11.78 0.23
CA THR A 233 -2.55 -10.97 -0.93
C THR A 233 -1.20 -10.30 -0.74
N TYR A 234 -0.94 -9.77 0.46
CA TYR A 234 0.18 -8.83 0.65
C TYR A 234 1.37 -9.39 1.41
N MET A 235 1.18 -10.45 2.21
CA MET A 235 2.19 -10.95 3.14
C MET A 235 2.59 -12.41 2.90
N THR A 236 1.68 -13.26 2.40
CA THR A 236 1.91 -14.71 2.32
C THR A 236 3.16 -15.08 1.54
N ASP A 237 3.42 -14.50 0.37
CA ASP A 237 4.64 -14.77 -0.40
C ASP A 237 5.91 -14.52 0.42
N ASP A 238 5.92 -13.44 1.20
CA ASP A 238 7.06 -13.06 2.01
C ASP A 238 7.22 -13.97 3.22
N ILE A 239 6.11 -14.36 3.85
CA ILE A 239 6.04 -15.30 4.98
C ILE A 239 6.54 -16.69 4.57
N GLU A 240 6.00 -17.22 3.46
CA GLU A 240 6.37 -18.54 2.96
C GLU A 240 7.85 -18.57 2.56
N TRP A 241 8.34 -17.51 1.92
CA TRP A 241 9.75 -17.42 1.57
C TRP A 241 10.66 -17.45 2.80
N VAL A 242 10.39 -16.63 3.83
CA VAL A 242 11.26 -16.59 5.02
C VAL A 242 11.21 -17.92 5.78
N GLN A 243 10.02 -18.52 5.93
CA GLN A 243 9.87 -19.82 6.59
C GLN A 243 10.61 -20.92 5.84
N ARG A 244 10.47 -20.97 4.51
CA ARG A 244 11.19 -21.92 3.67
C ARG A 244 12.70 -21.79 3.83
N LYS A 245 13.23 -20.56 3.87
CA LYS A 245 14.68 -20.31 3.99
C LYS A 245 15.21 -20.67 5.36
N LEU A 246 14.49 -20.33 6.43
CA LEU A 246 14.85 -20.74 7.79
C LEU A 246 14.89 -22.27 7.91
N ASN A 247 13.86 -22.95 7.41
CA ASN A 247 13.80 -24.41 7.41
C ASN A 247 14.93 -25.04 6.57
N ALA A 248 15.27 -24.45 5.43
CA ALA A 248 16.37 -24.92 4.59
C ALA A 248 17.73 -24.76 5.30
N ALA A 249 17.97 -23.62 5.94
CA ALA A 249 19.18 -23.38 6.74
C ALA A 249 19.32 -24.42 7.85
N GLU A 250 18.27 -24.63 8.65
CA GLU A 250 18.27 -25.60 9.75
C GLU A 250 18.55 -27.03 9.25
N ARG A 251 17.95 -27.43 8.11
CA ARG A 251 18.17 -28.76 7.53
C ARG A 251 19.60 -28.96 7.03
N ILE A 252 20.18 -27.95 6.38
CA ILE A 252 21.54 -28.03 5.84
C ILE A 252 22.56 -28.12 6.98
N LEU A 253 22.37 -27.35 8.06
CA LEU A 253 23.22 -27.41 9.25
C LEU A 253 23.21 -28.79 9.92
N LYS A 254 22.13 -29.56 9.76
CA LYS A 254 22.01 -30.95 10.27
C LYS A 254 22.42 -32.02 9.26
N THR A 255 22.84 -31.65 8.05
CA THR A 255 23.13 -32.60 6.97
C THR A 255 24.60 -33.03 6.99
N ASP A 256 24.86 -34.31 7.25
CA ASP A 256 26.22 -34.87 7.22
C ASP A 256 26.65 -35.40 5.85
N HIS A 257 25.69 -35.62 4.95
CA HIS A 257 25.90 -36.28 3.67
C HIS A 257 25.26 -35.49 2.53
N PHE A 258 26.09 -35.11 1.55
CA PHE A 258 25.64 -34.32 0.39
C PHE A 258 25.38 -35.21 -0.82
N PRO A 259 24.39 -34.87 -1.67
CA PRO A 259 24.17 -35.59 -2.91
C PRO A 259 25.39 -35.48 -3.83
N LYS A 260 25.75 -36.59 -4.47
CA LYS A 260 26.83 -36.60 -5.46
C LYS A 260 26.38 -35.91 -6.74
N ARG A 261 27.17 -34.97 -7.25
CA ARG A 261 26.92 -34.33 -8.55
C ARG A 261 27.12 -35.32 -9.71
N PRO A 262 26.37 -35.19 -10.82
CA PRO A 262 25.31 -34.21 -11.06
C PRO A 262 23.96 -34.67 -10.49
N PHE A 263 23.35 -33.85 -9.63
CA PHE A 263 22.02 -34.09 -9.07
C PHE A 263 20.94 -33.18 -9.67
N VAL A 264 21.34 -32.07 -10.30
CA VAL A 264 20.40 -31.20 -11.02
C VAL A 264 20.12 -31.84 -12.38
N ARG A 265 18.87 -32.26 -12.61
CA ARG A 265 18.39 -32.76 -13.89
C ARG A 265 17.22 -31.90 -14.35
N LEU A 266 17.46 -31.01 -15.30
CA LEU A 266 16.40 -30.31 -16.00
C LEU A 266 15.94 -31.22 -17.15
N LYS A 267 14.77 -31.84 -17.02
CA LYS A 267 14.12 -32.48 -18.18
C LYS A 267 13.39 -31.40 -19.00
N SER A 268 13.39 -31.54 -20.32
CA SER A 268 12.65 -30.64 -21.20
C SER A 268 11.14 -30.94 -21.16
N ILE A 269 10.33 -29.96 -21.57
CA ILE A 269 8.87 -30.05 -21.64
C ILE A 269 8.42 -31.23 -22.55
N ASP A 270 9.24 -31.60 -23.53
CA ASP A 270 8.93 -32.64 -24.51
C ASP A 270 9.30 -34.08 -24.06
N GLU A 271 9.87 -34.25 -22.85
CA GLU A 271 10.21 -35.56 -22.26
C GLU A 271 9.18 -36.06 -21.21
N LEU A 272 7.95 -35.52 -21.23
CA LEU A 272 6.80 -35.91 -20.40
C LEU A 272 5.77 -36.73 -21.19
#